data_AF-A0A9W8KGG6-F1
#
_entry.id   AF-A0A9W8KGG6-F1
#
_cell.length_a   1.000
_cell.length_b   1.000
_cell.length_c   1.000
_cell.angle_alpha   90.00
_cell.angle_beta   90.00
_cell.angle_gamma   90.00
#
_symmetry.space_group_name_H-M   'P 1'
#
loop_
_entity.id
_entity.type
_entity.pdbx_description
1 polymer ?
#
loop_
_entity_poly.entity_id
_entity_poly.type
_entity_poly.pdbx_seq_one_letter_code
_entity_poly.pdbx_strand_id
1 'polypeptide(L)'
;MDSHCARDPREVTVADRKKALRELRKRAKHLDRKWSVGLRKPDGMTILSIVPFVGSAMSTTLAVGYLRRINGTFYLSEEVENEMMNHIVKNTVMAAIPLVGWILRRGYSVNKRNYKTLEKYVMSMPLREPPQRRNTDSARHRHTASNSALCQDSGIGSGLSSA
;
A
#
# COMPACT_ATOMS: atom_id res chain seq x y z
N MET A 1 -13.25 -4.99 -10.81
CA MET A 1 -12.16 -5.28 -9.85
C MET A 1 -10.93 -4.67 -10.44
N ASP A 2 -10.48 -3.54 -9.90
CA ASP A 2 -9.31 -2.84 -10.45
C ASP A 2 -8.06 -3.63 -10.08
N SER A 3 -7.42 -4.22 -11.10
CA SER A 3 -6.12 -4.87 -10.99
C SER A 3 -5.07 -3.80 -10.71
N HIS A 4 -4.89 -3.47 -9.44
CA HIS A 4 -3.73 -2.70 -9.00
C HIS A 4 -2.49 -3.54 -9.31
N CYS A 5 -1.73 -3.17 -10.34
CA CYS A 5 -0.37 -3.65 -10.49
C CYS A 5 0.38 -3.34 -9.19
N ALA A 6 0.83 -4.37 -8.49
CA ALA A 6 1.66 -4.23 -7.31
C ALA A 6 2.85 -3.34 -7.68
N ARG A 7 2.95 -2.17 -7.06
CA ARG A 7 4.08 -1.26 -7.30
C ARG A 7 5.21 -1.67 -6.37
N ASP A 8 6.43 -1.71 -6.91
CA ASP A 8 7.60 -1.86 -6.07
C ASP A 8 7.64 -0.65 -5.11
N PRO A 9 7.61 -0.86 -3.78
CA PRO A 9 7.69 0.22 -2.82
C PRO A 9 8.90 1.13 -3.07
N ARG A 10 9.99 0.61 -3.65
CA ARG A 10 11.22 1.35 -3.95
C ARG A 10 11.02 2.47 -4.99
N GLU A 11 10.08 2.31 -5.91
CA GLU A 11 9.82 3.28 -6.98
C GLU A 11 8.85 4.40 -6.56
N VAL A 12 8.16 4.22 -5.44
CA VAL A 12 7.12 5.12 -4.96
C VAL A 12 7.74 6.23 -4.10
N THR A 13 7.32 7.49 -4.34
CA THR A 13 7.77 8.65 -3.58
C THR A 13 7.46 8.51 -2.08
N VAL A 14 8.24 9.16 -1.22
CA VAL A 14 8.02 9.14 0.24
C VAL A 14 6.61 9.61 0.60
N ALA A 15 6.10 10.61 -0.12
CA ALA A 15 4.77 11.18 0.09
C ALA A 15 3.67 10.14 -0.23
N ASP A 16 3.79 9.44 -1.35
CA ASP A 16 2.85 8.40 -1.77
C ASP A 16 2.89 7.18 -0.84
N ARG A 17 4.09 6.76 -0.39
CA ARG A 17 4.23 5.70 0.63
C ARG A 17 3.48 6.06 1.91
N LYS A 18 3.68 7.29 2.42
CA LYS A 18 2.98 7.78 3.62
C LYS A 18 1.47 7.84 3.41
N LYS A 19 1.00 8.23 2.22
CA LYS A 19 -0.42 8.28 1.88
C LYS A 19 -1.03 6.87 1.90
N ALA A 20 -0.38 5.90 1.25
CA ALA A 20 -0.82 4.50 1.24
C ALA A 20 -0.83 3.88 2.66
N LEU A 21 0.22 4.13 3.46
CA LEU A 21 0.26 3.70 4.86
C LEU A 21 -0.88 4.32 5.68
N ARG A 22 -1.20 5.61 5.50
CA ARG A 22 -2.32 6.25 6.19
C ARG A 22 -3.66 5.59 5.86
N GLU A 23 -3.89 5.19 4.62
CA GLU A 23 -5.10 4.48 4.23
C GLU A 23 -5.18 3.09 4.86
N LEU A 24 -4.08 2.33 4.83
CA LEU A 24 -3.99 1.02 5.48
C LEU A 24 -4.20 1.13 7.00
N ARG A 25 -3.65 2.15 7.64
CA ARG A 25 -3.86 2.43 9.07
C ARG A 25 -5.33 2.66 9.40
N LYS A 26 -6.02 3.47 8.58
CA LYS A 26 -7.45 3.74 8.75
C LYS A 26 -8.26 2.44 8.65
N ARG A 27 -7.95 1.60 7.66
CA ARG A 27 -8.61 0.30 7.46
C ARG A 27 -8.33 -0.67 8.61
N ALA A 28 -7.09 -0.80 9.05
CA ALA A 28 -6.72 -1.63 10.20
C ALA A 28 -7.46 -1.20 11.47
N LYS A 29 -7.52 0.12 11.74
CA LYS A 29 -8.27 0.68 12.87
C LYS A 29 -9.78 0.40 12.74
N HIS A 30 -10.33 0.48 11.53
CA HIS A 30 -11.75 0.21 11.28
C HIS A 30 -12.11 -1.26 11.48
N LEU A 31 -11.27 -2.17 10.99
CA LEU A 31 -11.43 -3.62 11.18
C LEU A 31 -11.38 -3.99 12.67
N ASP A 32 -10.40 -3.46 13.40
CA ASP A 32 -10.28 -3.67 14.85
C ASP A 32 -11.50 -3.11 15.60
N ARG A 33 -11.96 -1.89 15.25
CA ARG A 33 -13.05 -1.20 15.96
C ARG A 33 -14.44 -1.78 15.67
N LYS A 34 -14.72 -2.21 14.44
CA LYS A 34 -16.01 -2.84 14.07
C LYS A 34 -16.25 -4.11 14.87
N TRP A 35 -15.20 -4.90 15.10
CA TRP A 35 -15.29 -6.11 15.91
C TRP A 35 -15.42 -5.83 17.41
N SER A 36 -14.82 -4.75 17.93
CA SER A 36 -15.03 -4.36 19.33
C SER A 36 -16.47 -3.87 19.61
N VAL A 37 -17.16 -3.28 18.63
CA VAL A 37 -18.51 -2.72 18.82
C VAL A 37 -19.61 -3.77 18.67
N GLY A 38 -19.42 -4.79 17.82
CA GLY A 38 -20.38 -5.89 17.64
C GLY A 38 -20.61 -6.76 18.90
N LEU A 39 -19.78 -6.61 19.93
CA LEU A 39 -19.91 -7.30 21.22
C LEU A 39 -20.61 -6.48 22.32
N ARG A 40 -20.98 -5.22 22.06
CA ARG A 40 -21.61 -4.34 23.07
C ARG A 40 -23.15 -4.32 23.01
N LYS A 41 -23.75 -4.83 21.94
CA LYS A 41 -25.21 -5.00 21.83
C LYS A 41 -25.49 -6.47 21.53
N PRO A 42 -26.28 -7.17 22.35
CA PRO A 42 -26.65 -8.56 22.09
C PRO A 42 -27.73 -8.61 20.99
N ASP A 43 -27.38 -8.24 19.76
CA ASP A 43 -28.21 -8.59 18.60
C ASP A 43 -27.97 -10.07 18.27
N GLY A 44 -28.96 -10.75 17.68
CA GLY A 44 -28.99 -12.22 17.46
C GLY A 44 -27.75 -12.88 16.82
N MET A 45 -26.83 -12.11 16.23
CA MET A 45 -25.48 -12.57 15.86
C MET A 45 -24.59 -12.96 17.06
N THR A 46 -24.94 -12.56 18.28
CA THR A 46 -24.25 -12.95 19.52
C THR A 46 -24.43 -14.44 19.81
N ILE A 47 -25.50 -15.06 19.33
CA ILE A 47 -25.70 -16.52 19.43
C ILE A 47 -24.68 -17.26 18.55
N LEU A 48 -24.28 -16.69 17.40
CA LEU A 48 -23.16 -17.22 16.60
C LEU A 48 -21.80 -17.07 17.31
N SER A 49 -21.68 -16.13 18.25
CA SER A 49 -20.46 -15.95 19.06
C SER A 49 -20.34 -16.88 20.27
N ILE A 50 -21.39 -17.67 20.56
CA ILE A 50 -21.34 -18.80 21.51
C ILE A 50 -20.57 -19.98 20.90
N VAL A 51 -20.35 -20.01 19.58
CA VAL A 51 -19.41 -20.93 18.95
C VAL A 51 -18.04 -20.23 18.88
N PRO A 52 -17.11 -20.44 19.84
CA PRO A 52 -15.80 -19.80 19.87
C PRO A 52 -15.03 -19.96 18.55
N PHE A 53 -15.30 -21.05 17.84
CA PHE A 53 -14.74 -21.37 16.53
C PHE A 53 -15.12 -20.36 15.43
N VAL A 54 -16.37 -19.88 15.38
CA VAL A 54 -16.85 -19.04 14.27
C VAL A 54 -16.21 -17.66 14.28
N GLY A 55 -16.10 -17.05 15.45
CA GLY A 55 -15.46 -15.73 15.53
C GLY A 55 -13.92 -15.78 15.43
N SER A 56 -13.30 -16.92 15.80
CA SER A 56 -11.87 -17.14 15.50
C SER A 56 -11.66 -17.27 13.98
N ALA A 57 -12.46 -18.10 13.31
CA ALA A 57 -12.43 -18.28 11.87
C ALA A 57 -12.60 -16.95 11.12
N MET A 58 -13.58 -16.12 11.48
CA MET A 58 -13.77 -14.81 10.84
C MET A 58 -12.57 -13.86 11.05
N SER A 59 -11.98 -13.84 12.24
CA SER A 59 -10.78 -13.02 12.51
C SER A 59 -9.60 -13.47 11.65
N THR A 60 -9.38 -14.78 11.55
CA THR A 60 -8.33 -15.38 10.72
C THR A 60 -8.59 -15.10 9.23
N THR A 61 -9.81 -15.27 8.74
CA THR A 61 -10.17 -14.96 7.35
C THR A 61 -9.94 -13.47 7.02
N LEU A 62 -10.28 -12.56 7.93
CA LEU A 62 -10.02 -11.13 7.75
C LEU A 62 -8.52 -10.81 7.73
N ALA A 63 -7.74 -11.45 8.60
CA ALA A 63 -6.30 -11.24 8.66
C ALA A 63 -5.59 -11.76 7.40
N VAL A 64 -5.99 -12.94 6.91
CA VAL A 64 -5.48 -13.51 5.65
C VAL A 64 -5.91 -12.67 4.45
N GLY A 65 -7.16 -12.20 4.42
CA GLY A 65 -7.65 -11.29 3.37
C GLY A 65 -6.89 -9.96 3.36
N TYR A 66 -6.55 -9.43 4.53
CA TYR A 66 -5.72 -8.23 4.66
C TYR A 66 -4.29 -8.47 4.13
N LEU A 67 -3.68 -9.62 4.45
CA LEU A 67 -2.35 -9.99 3.95
C LEU A 67 -2.33 -10.09 2.42
N ARG A 68 -3.30 -10.79 1.81
CA ARG A 68 -3.45 -10.88 0.34
C ARG A 68 -3.58 -9.51 -0.32
N ARG A 69 -4.30 -8.60 0.32
CA ARG A 69 -4.46 -7.23 -0.20
C ARG A 69 -3.18 -6.41 -0.10
N ILE A 70 -2.37 -6.62 0.95
CA ILE A 70 -1.04 -6.01 1.06
C ILE A 70 -0.13 -6.55 -0.06
N ASN A 71 -0.11 -7.87 -0.28
CA ASN A 71 0.66 -8.49 -1.39
C ASN A 71 0.20 -7.99 -2.78
N GLY A 72 -1.09 -7.71 -2.95
CA GLY A 72 -1.59 -7.10 -4.18
C GLY A 72 -1.22 -5.62 -4.35
N THR A 73 -0.83 -4.93 -3.27
CA THR A 73 -0.49 -3.49 -3.30
C THR A 73 1.03 -3.27 -3.37
N PHE A 74 1.79 -4.11 -2.67
CA PHE A 74 3.24 -4.03 -2.54
C PHE A 74 3.85 -5.41 -2.80
N TYR A 75 5.02 -5.45 -3.41
CA TYR A 75 5.82 -6.68 -3.46
C TYR A 75 6.50 -6.86 -2.10
N LEU A 76 6.11 -7.90 -1.34
CA LEU A 76 6.74 -8.24 -0.06
C LEU A 76 7.81 -9.30 -0.27
N SER A 77 8.90 -9.21 0.50
CA SER A 77 9.84 -10.32 0.64
C SER A 77 9.15 -11.49 1.34
N GLU A 78 9.44 -12.72 0.91
CA GLU A 78 8.87 -13.95 1.48
C GLU A 78 9.09 -14.04 2.99
N GLU A 79 10.21 -13.53 3.50
CA GLU A 79 10.53 -13.47 4.93
C GLU A 79 9.50 -12.65 5.73
N VAL A 80 9.09 -11.50 5.18
CA VAL A 80 8.12 -10.61 5.85
C VAL A 80 6.72 -11.19 5.77
N GLU A 81 6.37 -11.78 4.63
CA GLU A 81 5.11 -12.49 4.49
C GLU A 81 4.99 -13.64 5.49
N ASN A 82 6.05 -14.45 5.62
CA ASN A 82 6.09 -15.54 6.61
C ASN A 82 5.95 -15.02 8.04
N GLU A 83 6.61 -13.90 8.39
CA GLU A 83 6.48 -13.32 9.72
C GLU A 83 5.05 -12.82 10.00
N MET A 84 4.39 -12.20 9.01
CA MET A 84 2.99 -11.78 9.12
C MET A 84 2.04 -12.98 9.22
N MET A 85 2.29 -14.05 8.47
CA MET A 85 1.53 -15.29 8.54
C MET A 85 1.69 -15.95 9.91
N ASN A 86 2.91 -15.97 10.46
CA ASN A 86 3.21 -16.54 11.77
C ASN A 86 2.43 -15.80 12.89
N HIS A 87 2.27 -14.48 12.79
CA HIS A 87 1.40 -13.73 13.70
C HIS A 87 -0.07 -14.16 13.63
N ILE A 88 -0.59 -14.43 12.43
CA ILE A 88 -1.98 -14.88 12.23
C ILE A 88 -2.16 -16.27 12.83
N VAL A 89 -1.22 -17.19 12.59
CA VAL A 89 -1.24 -18.55 13.13
C VAL A 89 -1.19 -18.53 14.66
N LYS A 90 -0.23 -17.80 15.25
CA LYS A 90 -0.12 -17.64 16.72
C LYS A 90 -1.41 -17.08 17.32
N ASN A 91 -2.01 -16.09 16.68
CA ASN A 91 -3.28 -15.53 17.15
C ASN A 91 -4.44 -16.54 17.04
N THR A 92 -4.47 -17.36 15.98
CA THR A 92 -5.48 -18.41 15.80
C THR A 92 -5.36 -19.50 16.86
N VAL A 93 -4.13 -19.96 17.15
CA VAL A 93 -3.84 -20.94 18.21
C VAL A 93 -4.23 -20.38 19.58
N MET A 94 -3.87 -19.13 19.87
CA MET A 94 -4.25 -18.49 21.14
C MET A 94 -5.76 -18.26 21.27
N ALA A 95 -6.46 -17.97 20.16
CA ALA A 95 -7.90 -17.79 20.12
C ALA A 95 -8.69 -19.11 20.21
N ALA A 96 -8.04 -20.26 19.96
CA ALA A 96 -8.64 -21.58 20.14
C ALA A 96 -8.89 -21.90 21.63
N ILE A 97 -8.18 -21.24 22.55
CA ILE A 97 -8.39 -21.38 23.99
C ILE A 97 -9.56 -20.47 24.41
N PRO A 98 -10.72 -20.99 24.85
CA PRO A 98 -11.94 -20.18 25.04
C PRO A 98 -11.80 -19.02 26.05
N LEU A 99 -11.09 -19.25 27.16
CA LEU A 99 -10.82 -18.20 28.16
C LEU A 99 -9.88 -17.11 27.65
N VAL A 100 -8.84 -17.51 26.93
CA VAL A 100 -7.83 -16.60 26.37
C VAL A 100 -8.42 -15.83 25.19
N GLY A 101 -9.29 -16.46 24.40
CA GLY A 101 -10.01 -15.84 23.28
C GLY A 101 -10.91 -14.68 23.69
N TRP A 102 -11.52 -14.71 24.88
CA TRP A 102 -12.34 -13.60 25.38
C TRP A 102 -11.48 -12.39 25.80
N ILE A 103 -10.35 -12.64 26.48
CA ILE A 103 -9.40 -11.61 26.90
C ILE A 103 -8.65 -11.02 25.70
N LEU A 104 -8.18 -11.87 24.77
CA LEU A 104 -7.50 -11.44 23.56
C LEU A 104 -8.41 -10.69 22.60
N ARG A 105 -9.70 -11.05 22.48
CA ARG A 105 -10.68 -10.25 21.72
C ARG A 105 -10.81 -8.82 22.23
N ARG A 106 -10.57 -8.59 23.52
CA ARG A 106 -10.71 -7.29 24.16
C ARG A 106 -9.45 -6.43 24.04
N GLY A 107 -8.27 -7.04 23.90
CA GLY A 107 -6.98 -6.32 23.94
C GLY A 107 -6.05 -6.49 22.74
N TYR A 108 -6.23 -7.52 21.91
CA TYR A 108 -5.26 -7.91 20.90
C TYR A 108 -5.66 -7.42 19.50
N SER A 109 -5.33 -6.16 19.20
CA SER A 109 -5.49 -5.58 17.86
C SER A 109 -4.43 -6.13 16.89
N VAL A 110 -4.68 -7.32 16.33
CA VAL A 110 -3.79 -7.99 15.36
C VAL A 110 -3.52 -7.10 14.15
N ASN A 111 -4.56 -6.42 13.62
CA ASN A 111 -4.40 -5.56 12.45
C ASN A 111 -3.50 -4.35 12.75
N LYS A 112 -3.62 -3.76 13.95
CA LYS A 112 -2.72 -2.69 14.40
C LYS A 112 -1.26 -3.14 14.51
N ARG A 113 -1.00 -4.38 14.96
CA ARG A 113 0.35 -4.94 15.04
C ARG A 113 0.94 -5.19 13.65
N ASN A 114 0.18 -5.83 12.77
CA ASN A 114 0.59 -6.05 11.37
C ASN A 114 0.87 -4.74 10.64
N TYR A 115 0.06 -3.70 10.88
CA TYR A 115 0.33 -2.35 10.38
C TYR A 115 1.66 -1.79 10.90
N LYS A 116 1.98 -1.94 12.19
CA LYS A 116 3.22 -1.42 12.78
C LYS A 116 4.46 -2.10 12.19
N THR A 117 4.39 -3.41 11.91
CA THR A 117 5.46 -4.15 11.23
C THR A 117 5.66 -3.64 9.81
N LEU A 118 4.56 -3.47 9.06
CA LEU A 118 4.61 -2.92 7.70
C LEU A 118 5.17 -1.48 7.68
N GLU A 119 4.75 -0.63 8.62
CA GLU A 119 5.24 0.74 8.76
C GLU A 119 6.75 0.77 9.01
N LYS A 120 7.27 -0.08 9.90
CA LYS A 120 8.71 -0.22 10.13
C LYS A 120 9.44 -0.63 8.86
N TYR A 121 8.96 -1.65 8.16
CA TYR A 121 9.58 -2.19 6.95
C TYR A 121 9.63 -1.16 5.81
N VAL A 122 8.52 -0.46 5.56
CA VAL A 122 8.43 0.55 4.49
C VAL A 122 9.29 1.78 4.81
N MET A 123 9.42 2.14 6.09
CA MET A 123 10.25 3.27 6.54
C MET A 123 11.74 2.93 6.63
N SER A 124 12.10 1.66 6.84
CA SER A 124 13.50 1.22 6.88
C SER A 124 14.10 0.99 5.50
N MET A 125 13.30 1.00 4.42
CA MET A 125 13.83 0.89 3.06
C MET A 125 14.58 2.17 2.67
N PRO A 126 15.87 2.08 2.28
CA PRO A 126 16.59 3.22 1.76
C PRO A 126 15.87 3.73 0.51
N LEU A 127 15.76 5.07 0.41
CA LEU A 127 15.25 5.67 -0.80
C LEU A 127 16.24 5.38 -1.92
N ARG A 128 15.77 4.74 -2.98
CA ARG A 128 16.53 4.69 -4.21
C ARG A 128 16.68 6.14 -4.64
N GLU A 129 17.91 6.65 -4.68
CA GLU A 129 18.14 7.98 -5.23
C GLU A 129 17.47 8.02 -6.60
N PRO A 130 16.65 9.05 -6.89
CA PRO A 130 16.07 9.17 -8.22
C PRO A 130 17.23 9.06 -9.20
N PRO A 131 17.12 8.26 -10.29
CA PRO A 131 18.19 8.12 -11.25
C PRO A 131 18.62 9.52 -11.59
N GLN A 132 19.83 9.87 -11.12
CA GLN A 132 20.37 11.22 -11.22
C GLN A 132 20.23 11.52 -12.69
N ARG A 133 19.29 12.41 -13.06
CA ARG A 133 19.05 12.77 -14.46
C ARG A 133 20.40 13.30 -14.88
N ARG A 134 21.21 12.45 -15.53
CA ARG A 134 22.46 12.86 -16.11
C ARG A 134 22.03 14.02 -16.97
N ASN A 135 22.53 15.20 -16.64
CA ASN A 135 22.36 16.41 -17.41
C ASN A 135 23.01 16.14 -18.78
N THR A 136 22.35 15.36 -19.62
CA THR A 136 22.70 15.16 -21.03
C THR A 136 22.40 16.43 -21.83
N ASP A 137 21.76 17.42 -21.22
CA ASP A 137 21.55 18.74 -21.80
C ASP A 137 22.86 19.55 -21.94
N SER A 138 23.94 19.19 -21.24
CA SER A 138 25.24 19.84 -21.45
C SER A 138 25.94 19.45 -22.76
N ALA A 139 25.46 18.41 -23.48
CA ALA A 139 26.02 18.04 -24.79
C ALA A 139 25.23 18.63 -25.97
N ARG A 140 23.99 19.09 -25.77
CA ARG A 140 23.14 19.58 -26.87
C ARG A 140 23.27 21.08 -27.17
N HIS A 141 23.97 21.83 -26.33
CA HIS A 141 24.20 23.27 -26.55
C HIS A 141 25.56 23.66 -27.16
N ARG A 142 26.42 22.71 -27.53
CA ARG A 142 27.69 23.02 -28.23
C ARG A 142 27.69 22.88 -29.75
N HIS A 143 26.59 22.47 -30.39
CA HIS A 143 26.56 22.28 -31.85
C HIS A 143 25.58 23.19 -32.62
N THR A 144 24.91 24.14 -31.98
CA THR A 144 24.02 25.10 -32.67
C THR A 144 24.60 26.52 -32.81
N ALA A 145 25.92 26.68 -32.69
CA ALA A 145 26.59 27.97 -32.91
C ALA A 145 27.29 28.11 -34.29
N SER A 146 27.17 27.15 -35.21
CA SER A 146 27.98 27.16 -36.45
C SER A 146 27.25 27.21 -37.79
N ASN A 147 25.91 27.30 -37.86
CA ASN A 147 25.19 27.25 -39.14
C ASN A 147 24.13 28.35 -39.38
N SER A 148 24.23 29.51 -38.72
CA SER A 148 23.35 30.66 -38.97
C SER A 148 23.99 31.73 -39.87
N ALA A 149 24.81 31.31 -40.85
CA ALA A 149 25.41 32.20 -41.84
C ALA A 149 25.35 31.62 -43.26
N LEU A 150 24.17 31.20 -43.74
CA LEU A 150 23.89 31.17 -45.18
C LEU A 150 22.39 30.92 -45.41
N CYS A 151 21.65 32.00 -45.67
CA CYS A 151 20.51 32.09 -46.61
C CYS A 151 19.86 33.45 -46.36
N GLN A 152 20.60 34.48 -46.78
CA GLN A 152 20.01 35.70 -47.27
C GLN A 152 19.18 35.37 -48.51
N ASP A 153 18.01 35.99 -48.54
CA ASP A 153 17.49 36.68 -49.71
C ASP A 153 16.91 35.84 -50.86
N SER A 154 15.58 35.68 -50.81
CA SER A 154 14.65 35.68 -51.95
C SER A 154 13.27 35.80 -51.30
N GLY A 155 12.58 36.95 -51.26
CA GLY A 155 12.31 37.81 -52.38
C GLY A 155 11.08 37.28 -53.11
N ILE A 156 10.02 38.11 -53.15
CA ILE A 156 8.88 38.04 -54.09
C ILE A 156 7.84 36.98 -53.67
N GLY A 157 6.58 37.28 -53.36
CA GLY A 157 5.72 38.39 -53.77
C GLY A 157 4.36 37.79 -54.15
N SER A 158 3.29 38.59 -54.03
CA SER A 158 1.92 38.34 -54.54
C SER A 158 1.18 37.14 -53.90
N GLY A 159 -0.09 37.21 -53.54
CA GLY A 159 -1.12 38.19 -53.83
C GLY A 159 -2.48 37.50 -53.67
N LEU A 160 -3.47 38.33 -53.33
CA LEU A 160 -4.87 38.26 -53.76
C LEU A 160 -5.76 37.02 -53.52
N SER A 161 -7.03 37.41 -53.36
CA SER A 161 -8.29 36.69 -53.59
C SER A 161 -8.85 35.89 -52.42
N SER A 162 -9.90 36.40 -51.77
CA SER A 162 -11.34 36.25 -52.15
C SER A 162 -11.84 34.88 -51.68
N ALA A 163 -12.99 34.70 -51.05
CA ALA A 163 -14.11 35.53 -50.63
C ALA A 163 -14.84 34.76 -49.50
#